data_AF-A0A524ES55-F1
#
_entry.id   AF-A0A524ES55-F1
#
_cell.length_a   1.000
_cell.length_b   1.000
_cell.length_c   1.000
_cell.angle_alpha   90.00
_cell.angle_beta   90.00
_cell.angle_gamma   90.00
#
_symmetry.space_group_name_H-M   'P 1'
#
loop_
_entity.id
_entity.type
_entity.pdbx_description
1 polymer ?
#
loop_
_entity_poly.entity_id
_entity_poly.type
_entity_poly.pdbx_seq_one_letter_code
_entity_poly.pdbx_strand_id
1 'polypeptide(L)'
;KTLDAVKRAKIKNEAYEQLIKNIQAKTILIFCPETYNKNNDLNVRFFADYYGVPEDPATGSAAGCLASYLVRHEYFGKRTIDIKVEQGYEIGRNSLLFLRAEKKENKFYVMVGGSVYLVAKGNFV
;
A
#
# COMPACT_ATOMS: atom_id res chain seq x y z
N LYS A 1 14.63 -3.99 -2.01
CA LYS A 1 14.93 -2.55 -1.86
C LYS A 1 14.66 -2.19 -0.40
N THR A 2 15.49 -1.38 0.24
CA THR A 2 15.53 -1.18 1.70
C THR A 2 14.47 -0.18 2.18
N LEU A 3 14.26 -0.09 3.49
CA LEU A 3 13.42 0.94 4.10
C LEU A 3 13.98 2.34 3.84
N ASP A 4 15.30 2.51 3.83
CA ASP A 4 15.95 3.77 3.43
C ASP A 4 15.55 4.22 2.02
N ALA A 5 15.48 3.29 1.07
CA ALA A 5 15.09 3.60 -0.30
C ALA A 5 13.63 4.08 -0.39
N VAL A 6 12.71 3.45 0.36
CA VAL A 6 11.30 3.86 0.39
C VAL A 6 11.14 5.21 1.10
N LYS A 7 11.87 5.46 2.19
CA LYS A 7 11.91 6.75 2.90
C LYS A 7 12.32 7.91 2.00
N ARG A 8 13.36 7.73 1.19
CA ARG A 8 13.89 8.77 0.31
C ARG A 8 13.12 8.95 -0.99
N ALA A 9 12.17 8.06 -1.29
CA ALA A 9 11.40 8.15 -2.52
C ALA A 9 10.58 9.44 -2.58
N LYS A 10 10.59 10.08 -3.75
CA LYS A 10 9.80 11.27 -4.07
C LYS A 10 9.33 11.18 -5.51
N ILE A 11 8.13 11.68 -5.79
CA ILE A 11 7.66 11.87 -7.15
C ILE A 11 8.46 12.99 -7.82
N LYS A 12 8.92 12.73 -9.04
CA LYS A 12 9.45 13.76 -9.94
C LYS A 12 8.34 14.13 -10.91
N ASN A 13 7.73 15.29 -10.71
CA ASN A 13 6.50 15.71 -11.39
C ASN A 13 6.58 15.55 -12.91
N GLU A 14 7.61 16.10 -13.56
CA GLU A 14 7.76 16.00 -15.03
C GLU A 14 7.77 14.55 -15.53
N ALA A 15 8.53 13.67 -14.87
CA ALA A 15 8.65 12.27 -15.27
C ALA A 15 7.37 11.49 -14.98
N TYR A 16 6.71 11.82 -13.87
CA TYR A 16 5.44 11.23 -13.48
C TYR A 16 4.31 11.63 -14.42
N GLU A 17 4.19 12.91 -14.78
CA GLU A 17 3.24 13.41 -15.76
C GLU A 17 3.41 12.74 -17.12
N GLN A 18 4.66 12.59 -17.58
CA GLN A 18 4.99 11.85 -18.80
C GLN A 18 4.58 10.38 -18.70
N LEU A 19 4.85 9.71 -17.57
CA LEU A 19 4.51 8.31 -17.33
C LEU A 19 2.98 8.10 -17.37
N ILE A 20 2.22 8.92 -16.64
CA ILE A 20 0.78 8.71 -16.48
C ILE A 20 -0.03 9.16 -17.69
N LYS A 21 0.55 9.96 -18.61
CA LYS A 21 -0.15 10.55 -19.75
C LYS A 21 -0.94 9.53 -20.58
N ASN A 22 -0.34 8.37 -20.85
CA ASN A 22 -0.88 7.37 -21.77
C ASN A 22 -1.30 6.05 -21.10
N ILE A 23 -1.38 6.04 -19.77
CA ILE A 23 -1.82 4.86 -19.01
C ILE A 23 -3.04 5.19 -18.13
N GLN A 24 -3.86 4.18 -17.86
CA GLN A 24 -5.00 4.33 -16.95
C GLN A 24 -4.55 4.47 -15.49
N ALA A 25 -3.48 3.79 -15.08
CA ALA A 25 -2.95 3.88 -13.74
C ALA A 25 -2.37 5.27 -13.48
N LYS A 26 -2.91 5.97 -12.47
CA LYS A 26 -2.47 7.32 -12.10
C LYS A 26 -1.69 7.35 -10.80
N THR A 27 -1.76 6.32 -9.97
CA THR A 27 -1.09 6.30 -8.66
C THR A 27 0.13 5.39 -8.67
N ILE A 28 1.04 5.61 -7.72
CA ILE A 28 2.25 4.80 -7.58
C ILE A 28 2.27 4.24 -6.16
N LEU A 29 2.27 2.90 -6.07
CA LEU A 29 2.57 2.19 -4.84
C LEU A 29 4.00 1.66 -4.91
N ILE A 30 4.80 1.96 -3.90
CA ILE A 30 6.12 1.34 -3.69
C ILE A 30 6.12 0.57 -2.37
N PHE A 31 6.92 -0.50 -2.31
CA PHE A 31 7.03 -1.32 -1.11
C PHE A 31 8.43 -1.90 -0.91
N CYS A 32 8.73 -2.28 0.33
CA CYS A 32 9.93 -3.00 0.71
C CYS A 32 9.65 -4.01 1.85
N PRO A 33 10.49 -5.06 2.00
CA PRO A 33 10.36 -6.02 3.09
C PRO A 33 11.00 -5.56 4.42
N GLU A 34 11.76 -4.47 4.41
CA GLU A 34 12.27 -3.88 5.65
C GLU A 34 11.19 -3.00 6.28
N THR A 35 11.00 -3.13 7.59
CA THR A 35 9.94 -2.49 8.35
C THR A 35 10.51 -1.72 9.54
N TYR A 36 9.75 -0.76 10.04
CA TYR A 36 10.10 -0.09 11.29
C TYR A 36 9.92 -1.03 12.48
N ASN A 37 8.86 -1.84 12.47
CA ASN A 37 8.65 -2.90 13.43
C ASN A 37 8.92 -4.27 12.79
N LYS A 38 9.93 -4.97 13.31
CA LYS A 38 10.38 -6.29 12.84
C LYS A 38 9.31 -7.39 12.89
N ASN A 39 8.18 -7.17 13.58
CA ASN A 39 7.04 -8.08 13.64
C ASN A 39 6.01 -7.85 12.50
N ASN A 40 6.30 -6.91 11.59
CA ASN A 40 5.54 -6.63 10.37
C ASN A 40 6.33 -7.06 9.13
N ASP A 41 5.62 -7.25 8.02
CA ASP A 41 6.18 -7.94 6.85
C ASP A 41 6.63 -6.99 5.74
N LEU A 42 5.92 -5.87 5.52
CA LEU A 42 6.22 -4.92 4.46
C LEU A 42 6.02 -3.48 4.94
N ASN A 43 6.81 -2.56 4.39
CA ASN A 43 6.56 -1.12 4.45
C ASN A 43 6.19 -0.61 3.06
N VAL A 44 5.15 0.23 2.99
CA VAL A 44 4.53 0.73 1.76
C VAL A 44 4.37 2.24 1.82
N ARG A 45 4.53 2.88 0.66
CA ARG A 45 4.09 4.26 0.40
C ARG A 45 3.19 4.30 -0.82
N PHE A 46 2.19 5.18 -0.77
CA PHE A 46 1.20 5.35 -1.83
C PHE A 46 1.10 6.81 -2.25
N PHE A 47 1.63 7.10 -3.44
CA PHE A 47 1.60 8.42 -4.06
C PHE A 47 0.36 8.57 -4.93
N ALA A 48 -0.42 9.63 -4.66
CA ALA A 48 -1.70 9.88 -5.29
C ALA A 48 -1.78 11.30 -5.91
N ASP A 49 -0.62 11.86 -6.28
CA ASP A 49 -0.45 13.26 -6.72
C ASP A 49 -1.48 13.67 -7.78
N TYR A 50 -1.82 12.79 -8.73
CA TYR A 50 -2.84 13.04 -9.75
C TYR A 50 -4.20 13.48 -9.20
N TYR A 51 -4.57 13.02 -8.00
CA TYR A 51 -5.84 13.36 -7.33
C TYR A 51 -5.70 14.54 -6.35
N GLY A 52 -4.58 15.27 -6.38
CA GLY A 52 -4.32 16.39 -5.47
C GLY A 52 -3.93 15.96 -4.05
N VAL A 53 -3.70 14.66 -3.83
CA VAL A 53 -3.24 14.10 -2.55
C VAL A 53 -1.81 13.62 -2.74
N PRO A 54 -0.78 14.31 -2.20
CA PRO A 54 0.61 13.91 -2.41
C PRO A 54 0.88 12.48 -1.93
N GLU A 55 0.38 12.11 -0.75
CA GLU A 55 0.52 10.76 -0.19
C GLU A 55 -0.66 10.42 0.72
N ASP A 56 -1.21 9.22 0.57
CA ASP A 56 -2.33 8.73 1.38
C ASP A 56 -1.80 7.82 2.52
N PRO A 57 -2.20 8.05 3.78
CA PRO A 57 -1.66 7.30 4.92
C PRO A 57 -2.08 5.83 5.01
N ALA A 58 -3.23 5.45 4.48
CA ALA A 58 -3.74 4.08 4.55
C ALA A 58 -4.71 3.79 3.40
N THR A 59 -4.27 3.04 2.39
CA THR A 59 -5.01 2.90 1.14
C THR A 59 -5.46 1.47 0.91
N GLY A 60 -6.66 1.12 1.37
CA GLY A 60 -7.18 -0.26 1.30
C GLY A 60 -7.25 -0.82 -0.12
N SER A 61 -7.64 -0.01 -1.10
CA SER A 61 -7.69 -0.42 -2.51
C SER A 61 -6.30 -0.77 -3.07
N ALA A 62 -5.30 0.07 -2.79
CA ALA A 62 -3.92 -0.18 -3.21
C ALA A 62 -3.32 -1.39 -2.50
N ALA A 63 -3.64 -1.58 -1.22
CA ALA A 63 -3.23 -2.74 -0.46
C ALA A 63 -3.85 -4.04 -0.99
N GLY A 64 -5.10 -4.00 -1.47
CA GLY A 64 -5.74 -5.13 -2.16
C GLY A 64 -5.05 -5.49 -3.49
N CYS A 65 -4.68 -4.48 -4.29
CA CYS A 65 -3.88 -4.68 -5.50
C CYS A 65 -2.50 -5.28 -5.17
N LEU A 66 -1.83 -4.77 -4.13
CA LEU A 66 -0.56 -5.29 -3.65
C LEU A 66 -0.68 -6.75 -3.21
N ALA A 67 -1.70 -7.12 -2.44
CA ALA A 67 -1.94 -8.49 -2.00
C ALA A 67 -2.05 -9.46 -3.20
N SER A 68 -2.79 -9.05 -4.24
CA SER A 68 -2.92 -9.83 -5.48
C SER A 68 -1.60 -9.96 -6.22
N TYR A 69 -0.82 -8.87 -6.28
CA TYR A 69 0.51 -8.86 -6.89
C TYR A 69 1.47 -9.82 -6.17
N LEU A 70 1.55 -9.73 -4.84
CA LEU A 70 2.44 -10.57 -4.02
C LEU A 70 2.14 -12.06 -4.19
N VAL A 71 0.86 -12.43 -4.20
CA VAL A 71 0.43 -13.81 -4.41
C VAL A 71 0.67 -14.26 -5.85
N ARG A 72 0.36 -13.42 -6.85
CA ARG A 72 0.56 -13.73 -8.27
C ARG A 72 2.02 -14.08 -8.57
N HIS A 73 2.93 -13.36 -7.94
CA HIS A 73 4.37 -13.49 -8.13
C HIS A 73 5.05 -14.35 -7.08
N GLU A 74 4.29 -15.01 -6.20
CA GLU A 74 4.81 -15.87 -5.12
C GLU A 74 5.94 -15.17 -4.35
N TYR A 75 5.77 -13.88 -4.02
CA TYR A 75 6.83 -13.04 -3.45
C TYR A 75 7.43 -13.63 -2.16
N PHE A 76 6.60 -14.32 -1.37
CA PHE A 76 7.01 -15.03 -0.16
C PHE A 76 7.23 -16.54 -0.38
N GLY A 77 7.40 -16.99 -1.63
CA GLY A 77 7.55 -18.41 -2.00
C GLY A 77 6.26 -19.24 -1.90
N LYS A 78 5.10 -18.58 -1.75
CA LYS A 78 3.79 -19.24 -1.61
C LYS A 78 2.69 -18.46 -2.31
N ARG A 79 1.62 -19.17 -2.70
CA ARG A 79 0.39 -18.63 -3.32
C ARG A 79 -0.65 -18.16 -2.31
N THR A 80 -0.27 -18.03 -1.05
CA THR A 80 -1.12 -17.54 0.04
C THR A 80 -0.32 -16.60 0.92
N ILE A 81 -0.96 -15.53 1.40
CA ILE A 81 -0.36 -14.59 2.35
C ILE A 81 -1.33 -14.29 3.48
N ASP A 82 -0.78 -14.06 4.67
CA ASP A 82 -1.42 -13.45 5.83
C ASP A 82 -0.33 -12.59 6.46
N ILE A 83 -0.34 -11.28 6.15
CA ILE A 83 0.78 -10.37 6.42
C ILE A 83 0.29 -9.02 6.97
N LYS A 84 1.19 -8.33 7.66
CA LYS A 84 1.01 -6.97 8.17
C LYS A 84 1.84 -5.98 7.37
N VAL A 85 1.20 -4.89 6.96
CA VAL A 85 1.78 -3.87 6.09
C VAL A 85 1.73 -2.51 6.76
N GLU A 86 2.90 -1.89 6.90
CA GLU A 86 3.07 -0.52 7.40
C GLU A 86 2.82 0.48 6.27
N GLN A 87 1.99 1.50 6.52
CA GLN A 87 1.78 2.62 5.59
C GLN A 87 1.68 3.95 6.36
N GLY A 88 2.05 5.06 5.72
CA GLY A 88 1.88 6.41 6.24
C GLY A 88 2.94 6.86 7.25
N TYR A 89 4.01 6.08 7.44
CA TYR A 89 5.06 6.38 8.40
C TYR A 89 5.84 7.65 8.03
N GLU A 90 6.14 7.84 6.75
CA GLU A 90 6.90 8.99 6.24
C GLU A 90 6.14 10.32 6.34
N ILE A 91 4.82 10.27 6.55
CA ILE A 91 3.95 11.45 6.73
C ILE A 91 3.35 11.56 8.14
N GLY A 92 3.86 10.77 9.10
CA GLY A 92 3.44 10.85 10.52
C GLY A 92 2.00 10.39 10.78
N ARG A 93 1.52 9.43 9.98
CA ARG A 93 0.16 8.88 10.01
C ARG A 93 0.21 7.34 10.00
N ASN A 94 0.99 6.81 10.94
CA ASN A 94 1.31 5.38 11.02
C ASN A 94 0.04 4.53 11.06
N SER A 95 -0.14 3.75 10.00
CA SER A 95 -1.27 2.83 9.84
C SER A 95 -0.74 1.40 9.64
N LEU A 96 -1.50 0.44 10.15
CA LEU A 96 -1.20 -0.98 9.97
C LEU A 96 -2.36 -1.67 9.26
N LEU A 97 -2.08 -2.21 8.08
CA LEU A 97 -3.03 -2.95 7.26
C LEU A 97 -2.75 -4.45 7.37
N PHE A 98 -3.81 -5.24 7.47
CA PHE A 98 -3.76 -6.70 7.48
C PHE A 98 -4.21 -7.21 6.13
N LEU A 99 -3.34 -7.93 5.44
CA LEU A 99 -3.62 -8.48 4.12
C LEU A 99 -3.63 -10.00 4.18
N ARG A 100 -4.77 -10.57 3.80
CA ARG A 100 -4.89 -11.99 3.50
C ARG A 100 -5.24 -12.16 2.04
N ALA A 101 -4.49 -12.98 1.34
CA ALA A 101 -4.84 -13.30 -0.04
C ALA A 101 -4.41 -14.71 -0.42
N GLU A 102 -5.14 -15.29 -1.36
CA GLU A 102 -4.81 -16.56 -1.98
C GLU A 102 -5.15 -16.54 -3.47
N LYS A 103 -4.39 -17.30 -4.26
CA LYS A 103 -4.71 -17.58 -5.66
C LYS A 103 -5.09 -19.04 -5.80
N LYS A 104 -6.36 -19.28 -6.11
CA LYS A 104 -6.90 -20.60 -6.44
C LYS A 104 -7.25 -20.60 -7.92
N GLU A 105 -6.66 -21.54 -8.67
CA GLU A 105 -6.77 -21.60 -10.13
C GLU A 105 -6.43 -20.24 -10.79
N ASN A 106 -7.39 -19.62 -11.45
CA ASN A 106 -7.27 -18.32 -12.13
C ASN A 106 -7.96 -17.17 -11.37
N LYS A 107 -8.35 -17.39 -10.10
CA LYS A 107 -9.02 -16.37 -9.27
C LYS A 107 -8.16 -15.96 -8.09
N PHE A 108 -8.26 -14.68 -7.74
CA PHE A 108 -7.64 -14.11 -6.54
C PHE A 108 -8.72 -13.84 -5.50
N TYR A 109 -8.46 -14.26 -4.27
CA TYR A 109 -9.29 -13.95 -3.11
C TYR A 109 -8.47 -13.03 -2.21
N VAL A 110 -9.00 -11.87 -1.89
CA VAL A 110 -8.27 -10.82 -1.16
C VAL A 110 -9.15 -10.28 -0.06
N MET A 111 -8.60 -10.21 1.15
CA MET A 111 -9.17 -9.56 2.31
C MET A 111 -8.19 -8.51 2.80
N VAL A 112 -8.69 -7.29 2.97
CA VAL A 112 -7.96 -6.16 3.52
C VAL A 112 -8.67 -5.75 4.80
N GLY A 113 -7.92 -5.70 5.90
CA GLY A 113 -8.43 -5.34 7.22
C GLY A 113 -7.53 -4.32 7.90
N GLY A 114 -8.07 -3.72 8.96
CA GLY A 114 -7.39 -2.74 9.79
C GLY A 114 -8.20 -2.49 11.06
N SER A 115 -7.54 -2.04 12.12
CA SER A 115 -8.21 -1.54 13.31
C SER A 115 -8.55 -0.06 13.12
N VAL A 116 -9.69 0.36 13.68
CA VAL A 116 -10.12 1.77 13.66
C VAL A 116 -10.21 2.30 15.09
N TYR A 117 -10.05 3.61 15.24
CA TYR A 117 -10.24 4.31 16.51
C TYR A 117 -11.21 5.47 16.30
N LEU A 118 -12.25 5.56 17.13
CA LEU A 118 -13.22 6.64 17.05
C LEU A 118 -12.58 7.94 17.57
N VAL A 119 -12.41 8.93 16.68
CA VAL A 119 -11.82 10.22 17.02
C VAL A 119 -12.89 11.25 17.40
N ALA A 120 -13.99 11.29 16.66
CA ALA A 120 -15.08 12.24 16.88
C ALA A 120 -16.42 11.64 16.43
N LYS A 121 -17.51 12.11 17.02
CA LYS A 121 -18.88 11.77 16.66
C LYS A 121 -19.74 13.03 16.71
N GLY A 122 -20.67 13.15 15.77
CA GLY A 122 -21.68 14.20 15.74
C GLY A 122 -23.00 13.69 15.17
N ASN A 123 -23.97 14.58 15.05
CA ASN A 123 -25.26 14.31 14.39
C ASN A 123 -25.43 15.29 13.23
N PHE A 124 -25.99 14.81 12.12
CA PHE A 124 -26.39 15.68 11.01
C PHE A 124 -27.72 16.36 11.37
N VAL A 125 -27.87 17.64 11.02
CA VAL A 125 -29.08 18.45 11.30
C VAL A 125 -29.72 18.84 9.98
#